data_AF-A0A7X7K5U7-F1
#
_entry.id   AF-A0A7X7K5U7-F1
#
_cell.length_a   1.000
_cell.length_b   1.000
_cell.length_c   1.000
_cell.angle_alpha   90.00
_cell.angle_beta   90.00
_cell.angle_gamma   90.00
#
_symmetry.space_group_name_H-M   'P 1'
#
loop_
_entity.id
_entity.type
_entity.pdbx_description
1 polymer ?
#
loop_
_entity_poly.entity_id
_entity_poly.type
_entity_poly.pdbx_seq_one_letter_code
_entity_poly.pdbx_strand_id
1 'polypeptide(L)'
;MVLVVLKVIAAALTIVTGLVSLVRPRSVTGFTGLQPVGGRGVTEIRAVLGGFFIGLGAAPLILSADAVYQALGIGYLVVALTRAVGMIIDRSAIRSNWISLATEIVLGVVLVLPA
;
A
#
# COMPACT_ATOMS: atom_id res chain seq x y z
N MET A 1 9.75 -0.83 -21.77
CA MET A 1 10.94 -0.84 -20.88
C MET A 1 10.78 0.08 -19.66
N VAL A 2 10.55 1.39 -19.83
CA VAL A 2 10.38 2.32 -18.68
C VAL A 2 9.23 1.92 -17.75
N LEU A 3 8.06 1.57 -18.31
CA LEU A 3 6.89 1.18 -17.52
C LEU A 3 7.14 -0.08 -16.66
N VAL A 4 7.85 -1.07 -17.19
CA VAL A 4 8.24 -2.28 -16.45
C VAL A 4 9.11 -1.91 -15.24
N VAL A 5 10.08 -1.01 -15.41
CA VAL A 5 10.92 -0.53 -14.31
C VAL A 5 10.07 0.16 -13.24
N LEU A 6 9.11 1.00 -13.63
CA LEU A 6 8.19 1.66 -12.69
C LEU A 6 7.32 0.66 -11.93
N LYS A 7 6.84 -0.41 -12.59
CA LYS A 7 6.09 -1.49 -11.92
C LYS A 7 6.93 -2.22 -10.87
N VAL A 8 8.19 -2.52 -11.17
CA VAL A 8 9.12 -3.14 -10.22
C VAL A 8 9.39 -2.20 -9.04
N ILE A 9 9.59 -0.91 -9.28
CA ILE A 9 9.76 0.09 -8.22
C ILE A 9 8.51 0.15 -7.35
N ALA A 10 7.31 0.17 -7.93
CA ALA A 10 6.05 0.17 -7.21
C ALA A 10 5.92 -1.04 -6.28
N ALA A 11 6.15 -2.24 -6.81
CA ALA A 11 6.18 -3.48 -6.05
C ALA A 11 7.21 -3.45 -4.90
N ALA A 12 8.42 -2.96 -5.17
CA ALA A 12 9.46 -2.80 -4.16
C ALA A 12 9.08 -1.82 -3.05
N LEU A 13 8.45 -0.69 -3.38
CA LEU A 13 7.95 0.27 -2.39
C LEU A 13 6.84 -0.33 -1.52
N THR A 14 5.94 -1.14 -2.09
CA THR A 14 4.94 -1.90 -1.32
C THR A 14 5.63 -2.84 -0.34
N ILE A 15 6.64 -3.59 -0.78
CA ILE A 15 7.42 -4.49 0.10
C ILE A 15 8.11 -3.71 1.21
N VAL A 16 8.80 -2.61 0.91
CA VAL A 16 9.50 -1.79 1.90
C VAL A 16 8.53 -1.25 2.95
N THR A 17 7.36 -0.77 2.53
CA THR A 17 6.30 -0.32 3.45
C THR A 17 5.86 -1.46 4.38
N GLY A 18 5.71 -2.67 3.82
CA GLY A 18 5.41 -3.87 4.58
C GLY A 18 6.53 -4.26 5.55
N LEU A 19 7.80 -4.20 5.14
CA LEU A 19 8.94 -4.50 6.01
C LEU A 19 9.06 -3.51 7.17
N VAL A 20 8.83 -2.22 6.94
CA VAL A 20 8.81 -1.21 8.01
C VAL A 20 7.69 -1.51 9.02
N SER A 21 6.49 -1.81 8.53
CA SER A 21 5.34 -2.18 9.37
C SER A 21 5.57 -3.49 10.14
N LEU A 22 6.23 -4.46 9.50
CA LEU A 22 6.56 -5.74 10.10
C LEU A 22 7.63 -5.60 11.18
N VAL A 23 8.74 -4.90 10.94
CA VAL A 23 9.89 -4.84 11.86
C VAL A 23 9.67 -3.79 12.94
N ARG A 24 9.14 -2.61 12.58
CA ARG A 24 8.94 -1.44 13.45
C ARG A 24 7.48 -0.97 13.42
N PRO A 25 6.50 -1.77 13.90
CA PRO A 25 5.06 -1.50 13.78
C PRO A 25 4.60 -0.19 14.42
N ARG A 26 5.28 0.29 15.48
CA ARG A 26 4.94 1.57 16.13
C ARG A 26 5.40 2.80 15.35
N SER A 27 6.26 2.65 14.34
CA SER A 27 6.73 3.78 13.53
C SER A 27 5.67 4.28 12.53
N VAL A 28 4.72 3.41 12.15
CA VAL A 28 3.70 3.75 11.16
C VAL A 28 2.44 4.39 11.76
N THR A 29 2.27 4.33 13.09
CA THR A 29 1.07 4.83 13.79
C THR A 29 0.88 6.34 13.63
N GLY A 30 1.96 7.12 13.60
CA GLY A 30 1.89 8.56 13.37
C GLY A 30 1.42 8.95 11.97
N PHE A 31 1.66 8.09 10.97
CA PHE A 31 1.21 8.33 9.60
C PHE A 31 -0.22 7.81 9.35
N THR A 32 -0.55 6.62 9.89
CA THR A 32 -1.84 5.96 9.69
C THR A 32 -2.93 6.43 10.65
N GLY A 33 -2.56 7.03 11.78
CA GLY A 33 -3.50 7.37 12.86
C GLY A 33 -3.91 6.17 13.72
N LEU A 34 -3.39 4.96 13.46
CA LEU A 34 -3.73 3.76 14.23
C LEU A 34 -3.09 3.80 15.63
N GLN A 35 -3.87 3.45 16.65
CA GLN A 35 -3.39 3.29 18.03
C GLN A 35 -3.50 1.81 18.45
N PRO A 36 -2.42 1.01 18.33
CA PRO A 36 -2.49 -0.41 18.66
C PRO A 36 -2.62 -0.63 20.18
N VAL A 37 -3.66 -1.38 20.59
CA VAL A 37 -3.89 -1.76 21.98
C VAL A 37 -3.23 -3.12 22.27
N GLY A 38 -2.30 -3.13 23.23
CA GLY A 38 -1.61 -4.34 23.68
C GLY A 38 -0.81 -5.06 22.58
N GLY A 39 -0.44 -6.33 22.87
CA GLY A 39 0.27 -7.17 21.90
C GLY A 39 -0.56 -7.49 20.66
N ARG A 40 -1.88 -7.68 20.81
CA ARG A 40 -2.80 -8.03 19.72
C ARG A 40 -2.84 -6.95 18.63
N GLY A 41 -2.95 -5.67 19.00
CA GLY A 41 -2.97 -4.57 18.03
C GLY A 41 -1.63 -4.39 17.32
N VAL A 42 -0.51 -4.66 17.99
CA VAL A 42 0.80 -4.68 17.35
C VAL A 42 0.90 -5.82 16.33
N THR A 43 0.36 -6.99 16.65
CA THR A 43 0.30 -8.12 15.70
C THR A 43 -0.54 -7.79 14.47
N GLU A 44 -1.66 -7.07 14.61
CA GLU A 44 -2.46 -6.64 13.46
C GLU A 44 -1.67 -5.74 12.50
N ILE A 45 -0.90 -4.78 13.02
CA ILE A 45 -0.02 -3.95 12.18
C ILE A 45 1.01 -4.83 11.46
N ARG A 46 1.64 -5.78 12.18
CA ARG A 46 2.64 -6.69 11.57
C ARG A 46 2.03 -7.60 10.50
N ALA A 47 0.82 -8.10 10.71
CA ALA A 47 0.17 -9.03 9.81
C ALA A 47 -0.41 -8.31 8.58
N VAL A 48 -1.27 -7.31 8.80
CA VAL A 48 -2.03 -6.64 7.73
C VAL A 48 -1.20 -5.56 7.04
N LEU A 49 -0.60 -4.63 7.79
CA LEU A 49 0.24 -3.59 7.17
C LEU A 49 1.64 -4.11 6.81
N GLY A 50 2.08 -5.19 7.46
CA GLY A 50 3.39 -5.80 7.21
C GLY A 50 3.33 -6.94 6.20
N GLY A 51 2.96 -8.14 6.68
CA GLY A 51 2.98 -9.38 5.90
C GLY A 51 2.16 -9.30 4.61
N PHE A 52 0.96 -8.71 4.66
CA PHE A 52 0.12 -8.59 3.47
C PHE A 52 0.75 -7.69 2.41
N PHE A 53 1.33 -6.55 2.80
CA PHE A 53 2.03 -5.65 1.87
C PHE A 53 3.27 -6.32 1.26
N ILE A 54 4.04 -7.06 2.07
CA ILE A 54 5.18 -7.85 1.58
C ILE A 54 4.72 -8.86 0.54
N GLY A 55 3.68 -9.65 0.86
CA GLY A 55 3.14 -10.66 -0.06
C GLY A 55 2.61 -10.05 -1.35
N LEU A 56 1.82 -8.98 -1.26
CA LEU A 56 1.24 -8.28 -2.40
C LEU A 56 2.30 -7.64 -3.31
N GLY A 57 3.36 -7.06 -2.75
CA GLY A 57 4.46 -6.53 -3.55
C GLY A 57 5.39 -7.61 -4.11
N ALA A 58 5.60 -8.71 -3.40
CA ALA A 58 6.47 -9.80 -3.86
C ALA A 58 5.81 -10.69 -4.92
N ALA A 59 4.50 -10.92 -4.83
CA ALA A 59 3.74 -11.76 -5.76
C ALA A 59 3.98 -11.43 -7.25
N PRO A 60 3.88 -10.17 -7.71
CA PRO A 60 4.13 -9.85 -9.12
C PRO A 60 5.61 -10.04 -9.53
N LEU A 61 6.56 -9.91 -8.61
CA LEU A 61 7.99 -10.17 -8.87
C LEU A 61 8.30 -11.66 -9.00
N ILE A 62 7.63 -12.50 -8.21
CA ILE A 62 7.82 -13.95 -8.20
C ILE A 62 7.09 -14.60 -9.37
N LEU A 63 5.81 -14.26 -9.56
CA LEU A 63 4.95 -14.89 -10.56
C LEU A 63 5.18 -14.35 -11.97
N SER A 64 5.80 -13.16 -12.10
CA SER A 64 6.21 -12.56 -13.38
C SER A 64 5.08 -12.46 -14.42
N ALA A 65 3.84 -12.27 -13.97
CA ALA A 65 2.66 -12.16 -14.83
C ALA A 65 2.04 -10.77 -14.72
N ASP A 66 1.73 -10.15 -15.86
CA ASP A 66 1.14 -8.80 -15.92
C ASP A 66 -0.16 -8.71 -15.14
N ALA A 67 -0.99 -9.76 -15.18
CA ALA A 67 -2.24 -9.83 -14.43
C ALA A 67 -2.04 -9.66 -12.90
N VAL A 68 -0.88 -10.05 -12.36
CA VAL A 68 -0.56 -9.93 -10.93
C VAL A 68 -0.17 -8.49 -10.58
N TYR A 69 0.58 -7.80 -11.46
CA TYR A 69 0.81 -6.36 -11.33
C TYR A 69 -0.51 -5.59 -11.42
N GLN A 70 -1.37 -5.95 -12.36
CA GLN A 70 -2.69 -5.33 -12.52
C GLN A 70 -3.57 -5.56 -11.29
N ALA A 71 -3.58 -6.76 -10.71
CA ALA A 71 -4.31 -7.03 -9.48
C ALA A 71 -3.84 -6.14 -8.32
N LEU A 72 -2.52 -5.97 -8.15
CA LEU A 72 -1.97 -5.04 -7.17
C LEU A 72 -2.40 -3.58 -7.45
N GLY A 73 -2.33 -3.17 -8.71
CA GLY A 73 -2.73 -1.83 -9.14
C GLY A 73 -4.22 -1.54 -8.91
N ILE A 74 -5.09 -2.49 -9.25
CA ILE A 74 -6.53 -2.42 -8.96
C ILE A 74 -6.75 -2.29 -7.45
N GLY A 75 -6.02 -3.06 -6.63
CA GLY A 75 -6.05 -2.93 -5.18
C GLY A 75 -5.74 -1.50 -4.73
N TYR A 76 -4.65 -0.91 -5.22
CA TYR A 76 -4.29 0.47 -4.92
C TYR A 76 -5.37 1.49 -5.35
N LEU A 77 -5.97 1.33 -6.54
CA LEU A 77 -7.02 2.24 -7.01
C LEU A 77 -8.31 2.13 -6.18
N VAL A 78 -8.69 0.93 -5.76
CA VAL A 78 -9.84 0.73 -4.87
C VAL A 78 -9.56 1.34 -3.49
N VAL A 79 -8.33 1.20 -2.96
CA VAL A 79 -7.92 1.90 -1.74
C VAL A 79 -7.98 3.41 -1.93
N ALA A 80 -7.50 3.95 -3.04
CA ALA A 80 -7.56 5.38 -3.34
C ALA A 80 -9.01 5.90 -3.38
N LEU A 81 -9.91 5.16 -4.06
CA LEU A 81 -11.32 5.52 -4.13
C LEU A 81 -11.98 5.50 -2.74
N THR A 82 -11.79 4.42 -1.99
CA THR A 82 -12.37 4.28 -0.65
C THR A 82 -11.80 5.33 0.31
N ARG A 83 -10.51 5.65 0.23
CA ARG A 83 -9.90 6.75 1.00
C ARG A 83 -10.47 8.10 0.60
N ALA A 84 -10.61 8.41 -0.68
CA ALA A 84 -11.18 9.68 -1.13
C ALA A 84 -12.60 9.89 -0.59
N VAL A 85 -13.44 8.86 -0.65
CA VAL A 85 -14.79 8.87 -0.08
C VAL A 85 -14.74 9.01 1.46
N GLY A 86 -13.90 8.22 2.13
CA GLY A 86 -13.72 8.29 3.59
C GLY A 86 -13.21 9.65 4.07
N MET A 87 -12.32 10.31 3.34
CA MET A 87 -11.83 11.65 3.68
C MET A 87 -12.95 12.69 3.72
N ILE A 88 -13.95 12.55 2.85
CA ILE A 88 -15.12 13.43 2.81
C ILE A 88 -16.07 13.09 3.96
N ILE A 89 -16.41 11.82 4.13
CA ILE A 89 -17.37 11.34 5.15
C ILE A 89 -16.84 11.62 6.55
N ASP A 90 -15.59 11.23 6.83
CA ASP A 90 -14.97 11.29 8.15
C ASP A 90 -14.28 12.64 8.41
N ARG A 91 -14.37 13.60 7.47
CA ARG A 91 -13.71 14.92 7.52
C ARG A 91 -12.21 14.82 7.83
N SER A 92 -11.54 13.82 7.27
CA SER A 92 -10.15 13.47 7.56
C SER A 92 -9.18 13.96 6.47
N ALA A 93 -9.44 15.12 5.87
CA ALA A 93 -8.63 15.74 4.81
C ALA A 93 -7.30 16.34 5.33
N ILE A 94 -6.53 15.56 6.08
CA ILE A 94 -5.23 15.92 6.65
C ILE A 94 -4.09 15.54 5.71
N ARG A 95 -2.89 16.10 5.97
CA ARG A 95 -1.70 15.92 5.12
C ARG A 95 -1.35 14.45 4.83
N SER A 96 -1.37 13.56 5.82
CA SER A 96 -1.02 12.14 5.63
C SER A 96 -2.00 11.41 4.71
N ASN A 97 -3.30 11.74 4.78
CA ASN A 97 -4.31 11.19 3.89
C ASN A 97 -4.15 11.66 2.45
N TRP A 98 -3.82 12.94 2.23
CA TRP A 98 -3.49 13.44 0.89
C TRP A 98 -2.26 12.78 0.29
N ILE A 99 -1.19 12.59 1.09
CA ILE A 99 0.02 11.88 0.64
C ILE A 99 -0.32 10.42 0.29
N SER A 100 -1.11 9.74 1.11
CA SER A 100 -1.54 8.36 0.87
C SER A 100 -2.36 8.26 -0.42
N LEU A 101 -3.36 9.13 -0.59
CA LEU A 101 -4.22 9.17 -1.77
C LEU A 101 -3.42 9.37 -3.06
N ALA A 102 -2.51 10.34 -3.07
CA ALA A 102 -1.64 10.57 -4.22
C ALA A 102 -0.77 9.35 -4.53
N THR A 103 -0.20 8.72 -3.51
CA THR A 103 0.62 7.51 -3.65
C THR A 103 -0.21 6.36 -4.22
N GLU A 104 -1.41 6.13 -3.70
CA GLU A 104 -2.33 5.09 -4.14
C GLU A 104 -2.74 5.26 -5.61
N ILE A 105 -3.07 6.49 -6.03
CA ILE A 105 -3.39 6.79 -7.44
C ILE A 105 -2.18 6.54 -8.34
N VAL A 106 -1.00 7.07 -7.99
CA VAL A 106 0.20 6.95 -8.83
C VAL A 106 0.62 5.49 -8.97
N LEU A 107 0.72 4.74 -7.87
CA LEU A 107 1.06 3.32 -7.92
C LEU A 107 -0.01 2.53 -8.66
N GLY A 108 -1.28 2.78 -8.37
CA GLY A 108 -2.41 2.11 -9.01
C GLY A 108 -2.40 2.26 -10.53
N VAL A 109 -2.26 3.49 -11.04
CA VAL A 109 -2.21 3.75 -12.49
C VAL A 109 -0.99 3.09 -13.13
N VAL A 110 0.20 3.24 -12.56
CA VAL A 110 1.44 2.63 -13.08
C VAL A 110 1.31 1.10 -13.20
N LEU A 111 0.69 0.48 -12.20
CA LEU A 111 0.57 -0.98 -12.11
C LEU A 111 -0.50 -1.57 -13.04
N VAL A 112 -1.61 -0.86 -13.27
CA VAL A 112 -2.72 -1.32 -14.13
C VAL A 112 -2.39 -1.24 -15.62
N LEU A 113 -1.58 -0.24 -16.03
CA LEU A 113 -1.25 -0.05 -17.44
C LEU A 113 -0.55 -1.29 -18.04
N PRO A 114 -0.94 -1.72 -19.25
CA PRO A 114 -0.25 -2.81 -19.94
C PRO A 114 1.20 -2.39 -20.27
N ALA A 115 2.16 -3.31 -20.07
CA ALA A 115 3.59 -3.05 -20.24
C ALA A 115 4.10 -3.29 -21.67
#